data_AF-A0A8S1W090-F1
#
_entry.id   AF-A0A8S1W090-F1
#
_cell.length_a   1.000
_cell.length_b   1.000
_cell.length_c   1.000
_cell.angle_alpha   90.00
_cell.angle_beta   90.00
_cell.angle_gamma   90.00
#
_symmetry.space_group_name_H-M   'P 1'
#
loop_
_entity.id
_entity.type
_entity.pdbx_description
1 polymer ?
#
loop_
_entity_poly.entity_id
_entity_poly.type
_entity_poly.pdbx_seq_one_letter_code
_entity_poly.pdbx_strand_id
1 'polypeptide(L)'
;MWVNPRKLRACSNQPLKNAQDQQVKRKISDQQVLQLHYDPDQFKGIPKKKEKDEFKEEQNLNQILNQINIENFKCACPNHDKSILMVVLDPNLKSHERLKCSQCIVELEPNSRNMGLNKAIGITQDNYKKKKEQIEIVVECCYKDIEQIKNNLIQLKSHLINKLDQMLEITNMWMKDLQNYKEIEYNFANEIQRIVDSEDKHEIDQLLIEIKPLNMKWIPKLQSNLYQFSSFKEYSICQTLLKKLAQEKTTSIKKKEAQKSYSPFPKNQIFQKEPDFYIRQRLPSMKE
;
A
#
# COMPACT_ATOMS: atom_id res chain seq x y z
N MET A 1 -38.00 15.62 -27.44
CA MET A 1 -36.72 16.36 -27.43
C MET A 1 -35.59 15.35 -27.59
N TRP A 2 -34.88 15.41 -28.70
CA TRP A 2 -33.76 14.52 -28.99
C TRP A 2 -32.51 15.06 -28.29
N VAL A 3 -31.99 14.34 -27.30
CA VAL A 3 -30.74 14.69 -26.64
C VAL A 3 -29.61 14.37 -27.62
N ASN A 4 -28.90 15.41 -28.06
CA ASN A 4 -27.80 15.32 -29.00
C ASN A 4 -26.62 14.55 -28.35
N PRO A 5 -26.25 13.33 -28.81
CA PRO A 5 -25.22 12.51 -28.15
C PRO A 5 -23.79 12.98 -28.43
N ARG A 6 -23.60 14.06 -29.20
CA ARG A 6 -22.28 14.55 -29.59
C ARG A 6 -21.65 15.40 -28.49
N LYS A 7 -21.16 14.75 -27.43
CA LYS A 7 -20.04 15.20 -26.57
C LYS A 7 -19.72 14.13 -25.50
N LEU A 8 -19.67 12.85 -25.88
CA LEU A 8 -18.87 11.91 -25.11
C LEU A 8 -17.42 12.35 -25.28
N ARG A 9 -16.83 12.90 -24.21
CA ARG A 9 -15.39 13.22 -24.16
C ARG A 9 -14.67 11.94 -24.57
N ALA A 10 -13.91 12.00 -25.67
CA ALA A 10 -13.00 10.93 -26.02
C ALA A 10 -12.18 10.61 -24.78
N CYS A 11 -12.22 9.36 -24.29
CA CYS A 11 -11.27 8.88 -23.29
C CYS A 11 -9.89 9.24 -23.87
N SER A 12 -9.22 10.19 -23.22
CA SER A 12 -8.01 10.79 -23.76
C SER A 12 -6.93 9.73 -23.78
N ASN A 13 -6.70 9.13 -24.94
CA ASN A 13 -5.51 8.36 -25.24
C ASN A 13 -4.32 9.32 -25.24
N GLN A 14 -3.89 9.79 -24.07
CA GLN A 14 -2.58 10.38 -23.95
C GLN A 14 -1.55 9.24 -23.98
N PRO A 15 -0.54 9.30 -24.86
CA PRO A 15 0.51 8.30 -24.87
C PRO A 15 1.27 8.37 -23.55
N LEU A 16 1.23 7.27 -22.78
CA LEU A 16 2.13 7.02 -21.67
C LEU A 16 3.56 7.09 -22.21
N LYS A 17 4.26 8.19 -21.93
CA LYS A 17 5.70 8.29 -22.18
C LYS A 17 6.39 7.29 -21.26
N ASN A 18 7.07 6.33 -21.89
CA ASN A 18 7.94 5.35 -21.27
C ASN A 18 8.88 6.02 -20.25
N ALA A 19 8.64 5.75 -18.97
CA ALA A 19 9.64 5.93 -17.94
C ALA A 19 10.61 4.75 -18.03
N GLN A 20 11.86 5.05 -18.33
CA GLN A 20 12.93 4.09 -18.58
C GLN A 20 13.12 3.13 -17.40
N ASP A 21 13.17 1.85 -17.75
CA ASP A 21 13.67 0.77 -16.92
C ASP A 21 15.10 1.06 -16.45
N GLN A 22 15.29 1.23 -15.15
CA GLN A 22 16.53 0.87 -14.48
C GLN A 22 16.27 -0.35 -13.60
N GLN A 23 16.48 -1.52 -14.20
CA GLN A 23 16.60 -2.78 -13.46
C GLN A 23 17.90 -2.76 -12.66
N VAL A 24 17.81 -2.34 -11.40
CA VAL A 24 18.84 -2.61 -10.40
C VAL A 24 18.56 -3.99 -9.81
N LYS A 25 19.19 -5.02 -10.37
CA LYS A 25 19.30 -6.35 -9.74
C LYS A 25 20.19 -6.21 -8.49
N ARG A 26 19.59 -5.95 -7.33
CA ARG A 26 20.24 -6.16 -6.03
C ARG A 26 19.74 -7.48 -5.46
N LYS A 27 20.66 -8.42 -5.30
CA LYS A 27 20.46 -9.64 -4.48
C LYS A 27 20.25 -9.17 -3.04
N ILE A 28 19.03 -9.32 -2.53
CA ILE A 28 18.71 -9.09 -1.13
C ILE A 28 19.12 -10.35 -0.38
N SER A 29 20.03 -10.18 0.58
CA SER A 29 20.46 -11.21 1.52
C SER A 29 19.35 -11.46 2.53
N ASP A 30 19.06 -12.72 2.79
CA ASP A 30 18.03 -13.19 3.72
C ASP A 30 18.27 -12.68 5.15
N GLN A 31 17.51 -11.68 5.58
CA GLN A 31 17.33 -11.36 7.00
C GLN A 31 15.88 -10.92 7.26
N GLN A 32 15.09 -11.91 7.70
CA GLN A 32 13.89 -11.81 8.53
C GLN A 32 13.03 -10.54 8.34
N VAL A 33 12.38 -10.48 7.18
CA VAL A 33 11.21 -9.60 6.96
C VAL A 33 10.09 -10.09 7.87
N LEU A 34 9.53 -9.18 8.69
CA LEU A 34 8.23 -9.38 9.33
C LEU A 34 7.23 -9.76 8.23
N GLN A 35 6.91 -11.06 8.14
CA GLN A 35 5.86 -11.57 7.28
C GLN A 35 4.51 -11.07 7.83
N LEU A 36 4.13 -9.84 7.47
CA LEU A 36 2.72 -9.59 7.22
C LEU A 36 2.37 -10.54 6.08
N HIS A 37 1.70 -11.64 6.38
CA HIS A 37 1.20 -12.63 5.42
C HIS A 37 0.28 -11.93 4.41
N TYR A 38 0.88 -11.31 3.40
CA TYR A 38 0.22 -10.92 2.18
C TYR A 38 0.16 -12.20 1.35
N ASP A 39 -0.98 -12.87 1.43
CA ASP A 39 -1.30 -14.02 0.58
C ASP A 39 -1.58 -13.49 -0.84
N PRO A 40 -0.65 -13.67 -1.80
CA PRO A 40 -0.84 -13.21 -3.18
C PRO A 40 -1.99 -13.96 -3.86
N ASP A 41 -2.44 -15.09 -3.29
CA ASP A 41 -3.45 -15.96 -3.86
C ASP A 41 -4.88 -15.58 -3.43
N GLN A 42 -5.06 -14.68 -2.45
CA GLN A 42 -6.39 -14.17 -2.07
C GLN A 42 -7.06 -13.28 -3.14
N PHE A 43 -6.33 -12.91 -4.19
CA PHE A 43 -6.88 -12.14 -5.32
C PHE A 43 -6.69 -12.81 -6.68
N LYS A 44 -6.42 -14.13 -6.71
CA LYS A 44 -6.59 -14.96 -7.91
C LYS A 44 -8.08 -15.22 -8.14
N GLY A 45 -8.84 -14.22 -8.55
CA GLY A 45 -10.29 -14.37 -8.54
C GLY A 45 -11.11 -13.32 -9.27
N ILE A 46 -10.60 -12.68 -10.32
CA ILE A 46 -11.51 -12.31 -11.40
C ILE A 46 -11.27 -13.38 -12.46
N PRO A 47 -12.21 -14.33 -12.67
CA PRO A 47 -12.06 -15.27 -13.75
C PRO A 47 -11.85 -14.45 -15.01
N LYS A 48 -10.73 -14.66 -15.70
CA LYS A 48 -10.62 -14.26 -17.11
C LYS A 48 -11.84 -14.89 -17.76
N LYS A 49 -12.90 -14.11 -18.04
CA LYS A 49 -14.05 -14.57 -18.80
C LYS A 49 -13.42 -15.18 -20.05
N LYS A 50 -13.55 -16.50 -20.19
CA LYS A 50 -13.02 -17.20 -21.35
C LYS A 50 -13.81 -16.61 -22.53
N GLU A 51 -13.17 -16.36 -23.68
CA GLU A 51 -13.84 -15.85 -24.90
C GLU A 51 -15.12 -16.65 -25.26
N LYS A 52 -15.25 -17.89 -24.77
CA LYS A 52 -16.46 -18.72 -24.87
C LYS A 52 -17.69 -18.19 -24.12
N ASP A 53 -17.53 -17.32 -23.13
CA ASP A 53 -18.63 -16.75 -22.33
C ASP A 53 -19.19 -15.47 -22.98
N GLU A 54 -18.37 -14.69 -23.70
CA GLU A 54 -18.83 -13.52 -24.47
C GLU A 54 -19.75 -13.94 -25.62
N PHE A 55 -19.43 -15.04 -26.31
CA PHE A 55 -20.27 -15.59 -27.37
C PHE A 55 -21.66 -16.04 -26.88
N LYS A 56 -21.77 -16.50 -25.62
CA LYS A 56 -23.06 -16.88 -25.02
C LYS A 56 -23.89 -15.67 -24.59
N GLU A 57 -23.26 -14.59 -24.13
CA GLU A 57 -23.96 -13.35 -23.75
C GLU A 57 -24.54 -12.62 -24.98
N GLU A 58 -23.83 -12.60 -26.11
CA GLU A 58 -24.36 -12.05 -27.37
C GLU A 58 -25.56 -12.86 -27.91
N GLN A 59 -25.51 -14.19 -27.84
CA GLN A 59 -26.64 -15.04 -28.25
C GLN A 59 -27.87 -14.83 -27.36
N ASN A 60 -27.67 -14.65 -26.06
CA ASN A 60 -28.76 -14.42 -25.10
C ASN A 60 -29.42 -13.03 -25.31
N LEU A 61 -28.63 -11.99 -25.63
CA LEU A 61 -29.19 -10.67 -25.91
C LEU A 61 -30.01 -10.63 -27.21
N ASN A 62 -29.53 -11.30 -28.26
CA ASN A 62 -30.30 -11.45 -29.50
C ASN A 62 -31.59 -12.24 -29.26
N GLN A 63 -31.58 -13.23 -28.35
CA GLN A 63 -32.81 -13.90 -27.91
C GLN A 63 -33.76 -12.94 -27.16
N ILE A 64 -33.27 -12.11 -26.24
CA ILE A 64 -34.10 -11.14 -25.51
C ILE A 64 -34.71 -10.09 -26.45
N LEU A 65 -33.95 -9.60 -27.43
CA LEU A 65 -34.46 -8.64 -28.42
C LEU A 65 -35.45 -9.27 -29.41
N ASN A 66 -35.33 -10.57 -29.67
CA ASN A 66 -36.28 -11.35 -30.45
C ASN A 66 -37.52 -11.80 -29.64
N GLN A 67 -37.49 -11.69 -28.31
CA GLN A 67 -38.61 -11.99 -27.42
C GLN A 67 -39.60 -10.83 -27.26
N ILE A 68 -39.48 -9.74 -28.05
CA ILE A 68 -40.57 -8.77 -28.14
C ILE A 68 -41.76 -9.48 -28.78
N ASN A 69 -42.60 -10.07 -27.93
CA ASN A 69 -43.76 -10.82 -28.36
C ASN A 69 -44.81 -9.81 -28.85
N ILE A 70 -44.83 -9.58 -30.16
CA ILE A 70 -45.68 -8.59 -30.82
C ILE A 70 -47.17 -8.86 -30.53
N GLU A 71 -47.50 -10.13 -30.27
CA GLU A 71 -48.83 -10.61 -29.92
C GLU A 71 -49.36 -10.02 -28.60
N ASN A 72 -48.47 -9.53 -27.73
CA ASN A 72 -48.86 -8.91 -26.46
C ASN A 72 -49.31 -7.44 -26.63
N PHE A 73 -49.10 -6.82 -27.79
CA PHE A 73 -49.50 -5.44 -28.01
C PHE A 73 -50.97 -5.34 -28.40
N LYS A 74 -51.74 -4.59 -27.61
CA LYS A 74 -53.15 -4.30 -27.86
C LYS A 74 -53.33 -2.88 -28.42
N CYS A 75 -54.38 -2.72 -29.22
CA CYS A 75 -54.80 -1.41 -29.73
C CYS A 75 -55.12 -0.46 -28.58
N ALA A 76 -54.80 0.82 -28.76
CA ALA A 76 -55.18 1.88 -27.83
C ALA A 76 -56.70 1.98 -27.65
N CYS A 77 -57.49 1.60 -28.65
CA CYS A 77 -58.95 1.58 -28.55
C CYS A 77 -59.39 0.26 -27.91
N PRO A 78 -60.10 0.29 -26.75
CA PRO A 78 -60.47 -0.91 -26.00
C PRO A 78 -61.44 -1.83 -26.75
N ASN A 79 -62.19 -1.28 -27.71
CA ASN A 79 -63.18 -2.03 -28.49
C ASN A 79 -62.58 -2.72 -29.74
N HIS A 80 -61.28 -2.54 -30.01
CA HIS A 80 -60.62 -3.10 -31.19
C HIS A 80 -59.71 -4.27 -30.80
N ASP A 81 -60.16 -5.49 -31.09
CA ASP A 81 -59.35 -6.70 -30.99
C ASP A 81 -58.65 -7.00 -32.32
N LYS A 82 -57.84 -6.04 -32.78
CA LYS A 82 -57.08 -6.15 -34.03
C LYS A 82 -55.60 -5.91 -33.77
N SER A 83 -54.77 -6.57 -34.55
CA SER A 83 -53.32 -6.41 -34.48
C SER A 83 -52.89 -4.97 -34.74
N ILE A 84 -51.82 -4.56 -34.04
CA ILE A 84 -51.21 -3.25 -34.22
C ILE A 84 -50.48 -3.20 -35.56
N LEU A 85 -50.67 -2.11 -36.30
CA LEU A 85 -49.99 -1.89 -37.57
C LEU A 85 -49.14 -0.62 -37.55
N MET A 86 -49.53 0.39 -36.77
CA MET A 86 -48.82 1.67 -36.71
C MET A 86 -48.63 2.21 -35.29
N VAL A 87 -47.60 3.05 -35.16
CA VAL A 87 -47.27 3.82 -33.98
C VAL A 87 -47.40 5.30 -34.30
N VAL A 88 -48.16 6.03 -33.48
CA VAL A 88 -48.33 7.49 -33.57
C VAL A 88 -47.21 8.19 -32.80
N LEU A 89 -46.54 9.15 -33.44
CA LEU A 89 -45.34 9.83 -32.93
C LEU A 89 -45.64 11.18 -32.28
N ASP A 90 -46.88 11.44 -31.91
CA ASP A 90 -47.29 12.69 -31.24
C ASP A 90 -46.70 12.75 -29.82
N PRO A 91 -45.94 13.79 -29.45
CA PRO A 91 -45.38 13.93 -28.10
C PRO A 91 -46.44 14.07 -26.99
N ASN A 92 -47.66 14.52 -27.31
CA ASN A 92 -48.72 14.74 -26.33
C ASN A 92 -49.46 13.45 -25.93
N LEU A 93 -49.32 12.38 -26.73
CA LEU A 93 -49.93 11.09 -26.42
C LEU A 93 -49.17 10.32 -25.34
N LYS A 94 -49.90 9.65 -24.46
CA LYS A 94 -49.34 8.70 -23.50
C LYS A 94 -48.88 7.42 -24.20
N SER A 95 -47.98 6.67 -23.57
CA SER A 95 -47.37 5.47 -24.18
C SER A 95 -48.37 4.45 -24.72
N HIS A 96 -49.49 4.22 -24.00
CA HIS A 96 -50.52 3.25 -24.38
C HIS A 96 -51.43 3.74 -25.52
N GLU A 97 -51.48 5.05 -25.78
CA GLU A 97 -52.37 5.65 -26.79
C GLU A 97 -51.76 5.60 -28.21
N ARG A 98 -50.46 5.29 -28.30
CA ARG A 98 -49.66 5.38 -29.52
C ARG A 98 -49.84 4.22 -30.48
N LEU A 99 -50.30 3.05 -30.00
CA LEU A 99 -50.40 1.83 -30.79
C LEU A 99 -51.78 1.73 -31.45
N LYS A 100 -51.83 1.73 -32.79
CA LYS A 100 -53.07 1.74 -33.56
C LYS A 100 -53.18 0.52 -34.49
N CYS A 101 -54.36 -0.09 -34.51
CA CYS A 101 -54.73 -1.15 -35.46
C CYS A 101 -55.27 -0.57 -36.78
N SER A 102 -55.55 -1.42 -37.76
CA SER A 102 -56.11 -1.01 -39.06
C SER A 102 -57.36 -0.13 -38.97
N GLN A 103 -58.26 -0.37 -38.01
CA GLN A 103 -59.49 0.44 -37.84
C GLN A 103 -59.19 1.85 -37.35
N CYS A 104 -58.36 1.99 -36.31
CA CYS A 104 -58.00 3.30 -35.77
C CYS A 104 -57.21 4.17 -36.77
N ILE A 105 -56.57 3.55 -37.76
CA ILE A 105 -55.79 4.25 -38.77
C ILE A 105 -56.70 5.01 -39.75
N VAL A 106 -57.92 4.52 -39.99
CA VAL A 106 -58.89 5.20 -40.86
C VAL A 106 -59.40 6.49 -40.23
N GLU A 107 -59.50 6.51 -38.89
CA GLU A 107 -59.97 7.65 -38.09
C GLU A 107 -58.85 8.63 -37.71
N LEU A 108 -57.60 8.30 -38.04
CA LEU A 108 -56.44 9.13 -37.71
C LEU A 108 -56.41 10.40 -38.56
N GLU A 109 -56.09 11.53 -37.94
CA GLU A 109 -55.95 12.79 -38.66
C GLU A 109 -54.89 12.66 -39.78
N PRO A 110 -55.18 13.18 -41.00
CA PRO A 110 -54.28 13.03 -42.15
C PRO A 110 -52.89 13.64 -41.95
N ASN A 111 -52.77 14.60 -41.02
CA ASN A 111 -51.51 15.29 -40.70
C ASN A 111 -50.73 14.65 -39.54
N SER A 112 -51.21 13.53 -38.98
CA SER A 112 -50.53 12.84 -37.89
C SER A 112 -49.20 12.23 -38.35
N ARG A 113 -48.14 12.45 -37.57
CA ARG A 113 -46.86 11.76 -37.79
C ARG A 113 -47.00 10.33 -37.27
N ASN A 114 -46.97 9.36 -38.17
CA ASN A 114 -47.11 7.95 -37.88
C ASN A 114 -45.98 7.13 -38.51
N MET A 115 -45.81 5.92 -38.02
CA MET A 115 -44.78 4.99 -38.45
C MET A 115 -45.30 3.56 -38.37
N GLY A 116 -45.01 2.73 -39.38
CA GLY A 116 -45.34 1.30 -39.32
C GLY A 116 -44.67 0.61 -38.13
N LEU A 117 -45.37 -0.32 -37.49
CA LEU A 117 -44.93 -0.99 -36.26
C LEU A 117 -43.55 -1.65 -36.44
N ASN A 118 -43.33 -2.39 -37.52
CA ASN A 118 -42.05 -3.05 -37.79
C ASN A 118 -40.88 -2.06 -37.87
N LYS A 119 -41.11 -0.87 -38.46
CA LYS A 119 -40.10 0.19 -38.52
C LYS A 119 -39.83 0.79 -37.13
N ALA A 120 -40.87 0.97 -36.32
CA ALA A 120 -40.71 1.43 -34.94
C ALA A 120 -39.90 0.42 -34.09
N ILE A 121 -40.23 -0.87 -34.20
CA ILE A 121 -39.48 -1.96 -33.55
C ILE A 121 -38.00 -1.91 -33.97
N GLY A 122 -37.71 -1.85 -35.27
CA GLY A 122 -36.32 -1.76 -35.76
C GLY A 122 -35.56 -0.56 -35.20
N ILE A 123 -36.17 0.64 -35.18
CA ILE A 123 -35.54 1.83 -34.59
C ILE A 123 -35.29 1.66 -33.09
N THR A 124 -36.22 1.06 -32.35
CA THR A 124 -36.03 0.84 -30.91
C THR A 124 -34.92 -0.17 -30.63
N GLN A 125 -34.82 -1.24 -31.42
CA GLN A 125 -33.74 -2.23 -31.32
C GLN A 125 -32.37 -1.59 -31.66
N ASP A 126 -32.29 -0.79 -32.73
CA ASP A 126 -31.07 -0.07 -33.10
C ASP A 126 -30.63 0.92 -32.02
N ASN A 127 -31.58 1.67 -31.45
CA ASN A 127 -31.30 2.61 -30.36
C ASN A 127 -30.82 1.89 -29.09
N TYR A 128 -31.42 0.74 -28.77
CA TYR A 128 -30.98 -0.08 -27.66
C TYR A 128 -29.56 -0.63 -27.87
N LYS A 129 -29.26 -1.16 -29.06
CA LYS A 129 -27.93 -1.64 -29.43
C LYS A 129 -26.87 -0.53 -29.26
N LYS A 130 -27.12 0.65 -29.83
CA LYS A 130 -26.22 1.81 -29.69
C LYS A 130 -26.04 2.24 -28.23
N LYS A 131 -27.12 2.23 -27.44
CA LYS A 131 -27.04 2.56 -26.00
C LYS A 131 -26.19 1.54 -25.24
N LYS A 132 -26.33 0.25 -25.55
CA LYS A 132 -25.53 -0.82 -24.95
C LYS A 132 -24.05 -0.66 -25.26
N GLU A 133 -23.71 -0.47 -26.55
CA GLU A 133 -22.33 -0.22 -26.99
C GLU A 133 -21.72 0.99 -26.26
N GLN A 134 -22.48 2.08 -26.12
CA GLN A 134 -22.02 3.26 -25.36
C GLN A 134 -21.80 2.96 -23.88
N ILE A 135 -22.70 2.20 -23.24
CA ILE A 135 -22.53 1.79 -21.85
C ILE A 135 -21.29 0.91 -21.69
N GLU A 136 -21.08 -0.05 -22.58
CA GLU A 136 -19.90 -0.94 -22.55
C GLU A 136 -18.61 -0.13 -22.67
N ILE A 137 -18.54 0.85 -23.58
CA ILE A 137 -17.38 1.75 -23.72
C ILE A 137 -17.13 2.53 -22.42
N VAL A 138 -18.18 3.08 -21.80
CA VAL A 138 -18.04 3.84 -20.54
C VAL A 138 -17.59 2.93 -19.40
N VAL A 139 -18.18 1.74 -19.27
CA VAL A 139 -17.81 0.77 -18.25
C VAL A 139 -16.35 0.34 -18.41
N GLU A 140 -15.91 0.09 -19.64
CA GLU A 140 -14.51 -0.27 -19.95
C GLU A 140 -13.53 0.86 -19.61
N CYS A 141 -13.85 2.12 -19.93
CA CYS A 141 -13.00 3.26 -19.52
C CYS A 141 -12.95 3.36 -17.98
N CYS A 142 -14.09 3.28 -17.29
CA CYS A 142 -14.12 3.30 -15.82
C CYS A 142 -13.31 2.15 -15.20
N TYR A 143 -13.36 0.96 -15.79
CA TYR A 143 -12.58 -0.18 -15.33
C TYR A 143 -11.08 0.10 -15.42
N LYS A 144 -10.61 0.64 -16.56
CA LYS A 144 -9.21 1.03 -16.76
C LYS A 144 -8.75 2.08 -15.76
N ASP A 145 -9.58 3.08 -15.47
CA ASP A 145 -9.26 4.11 -14.48
C ASP A 145 -9.12 3.52 -13.08
N ILE A 146 -10.02 2.62 -12.68
CA ILE A 146 -9.95 1.91 -11.39
C ILE A 146 -8.69 1.02 -11.32
N GLU A 147 -8.36 0.33 -12.40
CA GLU A 147 -7.14 -0.48 -12.48
C GLU A 147 -5.87 0.38 -12.35
N GLN A 148 -5.85 1.56 -12.99
CA GLN A 148 -4.75 2.50 -12.85
C GLN A 148 -4.60 3.02 -11.41
N ILE A 149 -5.72 3.35 -10.74
CA ILE A 149 -5.70 3.72 -9.31
C ILE A 149 -5.11 2.60 -8.46
N LYS A 150 -5.55 1.35 -8.69
CA LYS A 150 -5.01 0.18 -7.99
C LYS A 150 -3.51 0.06 -8.16
N ASN A 151 -3.01 0.20 -9.39
CA ASN A 151 -1.57 0.11 -9.68
C ASN A 151 -0.79 1.24 -8.99
N ASN A 152 -1.31 2.46 -8.98
CA ASN A 152 -0.70 3.59 -8.28
C ASN A 152 -0.65 3.36 -6.76
N LEU A 153 -1.70 2.78 -6.16
CA LEU A 153 -1.72 2.43 -4.73
C LEU A 153 -0.68 1.35 -4.40
N ILE A 154 -0.50 0.35 -5.27
CA ILE A 154 0.54 -0.67 -5.10
C ILE A 154 1.93 -0.03 -5.15
N GLN A 155 2.18 0.84 -6.13
CA GLN A 155 3.47 1.55 -6.24
C GLN A 155 3.73 2.44 -5.01
N LEU A 156 2.73 3.17 -4.54
CA LEU A 156 2.83 3.98 -3.33
C LEU A 156 3.15 3.12 -2.11
N LYS A 157 2.47 1.98 -1.93
CA LYS A 157 2.76 1.02 -0.85
C LYS A 157 4.21 0.57 -0.90
N SER A 158 4.71 0.14 -2.07
CA SER A 158 6.11 -0.27 -2.23
C SER A 158 7.09 0.86 -1.93
N HIS A 159 6.78 2.10 -2.34
CA HIS A 159 7.60 3.26 -2.04
C HIS A 159 7.70 3.52 -0.53
N LEU A 160 6.57 3.46 0.19
CA LEU A 160 6.53 3.65 1.64
C LEU A 160 7.32 2.56 2.37
N ILE A 161 7.18 1.29 1.98
CA ILE A 161 7.96 0.18 2.54
C ILE A 161 9.46 0.42 2.35
N ASN A 162 9.89 0.76 1.13
CA ASN A 162 11.30 1.05 0.86
C ASN A 162 11.84 2.22 1.71
N LYS A 163 11.00 3.22 2.00
CA LYS A 163 11.38 4.33 2.89
C LYS A 163 11.51 3.91 4.34
N LEU A 164 10.64 3.02 4.82
CA LEU A 164 10.77 2.42 6.15
C LEU A 164 12.05 1.57 6.24
N ASP A 165 12.33 0.75 5.23
CA ASP A 165 13.53 -0.09 5.19
C ASP A 165 14.82 0.75 5.20
N GLN A 166 14.85 1.87 4.45
CA GLN A 166 15.96 2.83 4.50
C GLN A 166 16.19 3.41 5.89
N MET A 167 15.12 3.72 6.64
CA MET A 167 15.24 4.22 8.02
C MET A 167 15.74 3.13 8.97
N LEU A 168 15.31 1.89 8.79
CA LEU A 168 15.81 0.74 9.54
C LEU A 168 17.28 0.49 9.25
N GLU A 169 17.70 0.53 7.99
CA GLU A 169 19.10 0.39 7.59
C GLU A 169 19.98 1.47 8.22
N ILE A 170 19.56 2.74 8.17
CA ILE A 170 20.25 3.85 8.86
C ILE A 170 20.40 3.58 10.35
N THR A 171 19.34 3.08 11.00
CA THR A 171 19.34 2.77 12.44
C THR A 171 20.29 1.61 12.73
N ASN A 172 20.29 0.55 11.92
CA ASN A 172 21.18 -0.59 12.06
C ASN A 172 22.65 -0.20 11.86
N MET A 173 22.95 0.65 10.88
CA MET A 173 24.31 1.18 10.68
C MET A 173 24.75 2.02 11.86
N TRP A 174 23.88 2.88 12.40
CA TRP A 174 24.18 3.66 13.60
C TRP A 174 24.41 2.77 14.82
N MET A 175 23.60 1.73 15.02
CA MET A 175 23.81 0.74 16.08
C MET A 175 25.14 0.00 15.93
N LYS A 176 25.53 -0.37 14.70
CA LYS A 176 26.82 -1.00 14.42
C LYS A 176 27.99 -0.06 14.73
N ASP A 177 27.91 1.20 14.29
CA ASP A 177 28.92 2.20 14.62
C ASP A 177 29.06 2.36 16.15
N LEU A 178 27.96 2.33 16.91
CA LEU A 178 27.96 2.36 18.38
C LEU A 178 28.53 1.08 19.01
N GLN A 179 28.33 -0.09 18.40
CA GLN A 179 28.88 -1.35 18.89
C GLN A 179 30.41 -1.37 18.82
N ASN A 180 31.01 -0.72 17.81
CA ASN A 180 32.47 -0.59 17.72
C ASN A 180 33.09 0.13 18.93
N TYR A 181 32.33 1.00 19.63
CA TYR A 181 32.79 1.63 20.88
C TYR A 181 32.69 0.72 22.11
N LYS A 182 32.04 -0.44 22.01
CA LYS A 182 31.98 -1.43 23.11
C LYS A 182 33.21 -2.33 23.14
N GLU A 183 33.93 -2.45 22.03
CA GLU A 183 35.15 -3.25 21.93
C GLU A 183 36.34 -2.44 22.46
N ILE A 184 36.30 -2.13 23.76
CA ILE A 184 37.47 -1.56 24.45
C ILE A 184 38.42 -2.72 24.72
N GLU A 185 39.51 -2.80 23.97
CA GLU A 185 40.57 -3.77 24.24
C GLU A 185 41.23 -3.44 25.59
N TYR A 186 41.25 -4.43 26.48
CA TYR A 186 41.96 -4.30 27.75
C TYR A 186 43.45 -4.15 27.49
N ASN A 187 44.04 -3.05 27.95
CA ASN A 187 45.46 -2.82 27.90
C ASN A 187 45.97 -2.51 29.31
N PHE A 188 46.66 -3.48 29.90
CA PHE A 188 47.21 -3.35 31.26
C PHE A 188 48.11 -2.13 31.43
N ALA A 189 48.91 -1.77 30.42
CA ALA A 189 49.77 -0.60 30.51
C ALA A 189 48.96 0.70 30.58
N ASN A 190 47.86 0.79 29.83
CA ASN A 190 46.93 1.92 29.88
C ASN A 190 46.19 1.98 31.23
N GLU A 191 45.84 0.83 31.82
CA GLU A 191 45.24 0.79 33.17
C GLU A 191 46.22 1.28 34.24
N ILE A 192 47.48 0.83 34.20
CA ILE A 192 48.50 1.27 35.16
C ILE A 192 48.75 2.77 35.02
N GLN A 193 48.87 3.28 33.79
CA GLN A 193 49.04 4.70 33.54
C GLN A 193 47.85 5.51 34.10
N ARG A 194 46.62 5.02 33.91
CA ARG A 194 45.40 5.66 34.46
C ARG A 194 45.35 5.70 35.98
N ILE A 195 45.79 4.63 36.65
CA ILE A 195 45.91 4.59 38.12
C ILE A 195 46.91 5.65 38.59
N VAL A 196 48.02 5.82 37.87
CA VAL A 196 49.04 6.85 38.18
C VAL A 196 48.47 8.25 37.98
N ASP A 197 47.70 8.48 36.91
CA ASP A 197 47.15 9.79 36.57
C ASP A 197 45.90 10.17 37.39
N SER A 198 45.38 9.26 38.22
CA SER A 198 44.15 9.45 39.03
C SER A 198 42.89 9.78 38.17
N GLU A 199 42.80 9.20 36.98
CA GLU A 199 41.80 9.53 35.94
C GLU A 199 40.54 8.65 35.90
N ASP A 200 40.18 7.95 36.99
CA ASP A 200 39.06 6.98 37.00
C ASP A 200 37.70 7.54 36.51
N LYS A 201 37.49 8.86 36.54
CA LYS A 201 36.25 9.51 36.06
C LYS A 201 36.29 9.98 34.62
N HIS A 202 37.45 9.92 33.95
CA HIS A 202 37.63 10.59 32.66
C HIS A 202 37.19 9.72 31.47
N GLU A 203 37.30 8.40 31.55
CA GLU A 203 37.05 7.51 30.40
C GLU A 203 35.58 7.49 29.96
N ILE A 204 34.63 7.40 30.90
CA ILE A 204 33.19 7.45 30.56
C ILE A 204 32.84 8.83 29.98
N ASP A 205 33.37 9.90 30.57
CA ASP A 205 33.14 11.26 30.08
C ASP A 205 33.77 11.46 28.68
N GLN A 206 34.93 10.84 28.40
CA GLN A 206 35.59 10.82 27.08
C GLN A 206 34.80 10.00 26.04
N LEU A 207 34.35 8.79 26.38
CA LEU A 207 33.48 7.99 25.51
C LEU A 207 32.18 8.72 25.16
N LEU A 208 31.59 9.45 26.11
CA LEU A 208 30.42 10.29 25.86
C LEU A 208 30.74 11.47 24.92
N ILE A 209 31.94 12.04 25.01
CA ILE A 209 32.42 13.06 24.07
C ILE A 209 32.57 12.48 22.66
N GLU A 210 33.03 11.24 22.52
CA GLU A 210 33.21 10.56 21.23
C GLU A 210 31.88 10.09 20.59
N ILE A 211 30.92 9.64 21.40
CA ILE A 211 29.57 9.24 20.92
C ILE A 211 28.80 10.45 20.37
N LYS A 212 29.02 11.65 20.89
CA LYS A 212 28.25 12.84 20.49
C LYS A 212 28.39 13.20 19.00
N PRO A 213 29.61 13.30 18.41
CA PRO A 213 29.78 13.43 16.97
C PRO A 213 29.07 12.35 16.16
N LEU A 214 29.05 11.11 16.66
CA LEU A 214 28.36 10.00 16.00
C LEU A 214 26.84 10.23 15.96
N ASN A 215 26.24 10.63 17.09
CA ASN A 215 24.82 10.98 17.14
C ASN A 215 24.52 12.15 16.18
N MET A 216 25.37 13.19 16.16
CA MET A 216 25.19 14.35 15.27
C MET A 216 25.34 14.01 13.78
N LYS A 217 26.09 12.95 13.44
CA LYS A 217 26.21 12.43 12.07
C LYS A 217 24.95 11.69 11.62
N TRP A 218 24.33 10.89 12.49
CA TRP A 218 23.23 9.98 12.13
C TRP A 218 21.84 10.59 12.30
N ILE A 219 21.63 11.44 13.31
CA ILE A 219 20.34 12.07 13.59
C ILE A 219 19.78 12.83 12.36
N PRO A 220 20.55 13.69 11.66
CA PRO A 220 20.02 14.42 10.50
C PRO A 220 19.60 13.49 9.35
N LYS A 221 20.35 12.40 9.12
CA LYS A 221 20.05 11.41 8.07
C LYS A 221 18.75 10.66 8.33
N LEU A 222 18.48 10.33 9.59
CA LEU A 222 17.22 9.71 9.98
C LEU A 222 16.08 10.74 9.92
N GLN A 223 16.30 11.96 10.42
CA GLN A 223 15.29 13.02 10.43
C GLN A 223 14.79 13.41 9.03
N SER A 224 15.66 13.46 8.02
CA SER A 224 15.27 13.80 6.65
C SER A 224 14.27 12.80 6.04
N ASN A 225 14.34 11.53 6.44
CA ASN A 225 13.38 10.51 6.01
C ASN A 225 12.15 10.48 6.91
N LEU A 226 12.34 10.65 8.22
CA LEU A 226 11.29 10.59 9.23
C LEU A 226 10.24 11.70 9.09
N TYR A 227 10.63 12.89 8.59
CA TYR A 227 9.70 14.02 8.40
C TYR A 227 8.50 13.70 7.50
N GLN A 228 8.65 12.79 6.53
CA GLN A 228 7.57 12.36 5.64
C GLN A 228 6.43 11.63 6.38
N PHE A 229 6.70 11.20 7.61
CA PHE A 229 5.76 10.48 8.47
C PHE A 229 5.26 11.33 9.64
N SER A 230 5.31 12.67 9.54
CA SER A 230 4.95 13.59 10.63
C SER A 230 3.51 13.46 11.14
N SER A 231 2.60 12.90 10.35
CA SER A 231 1.20 12.63 10.73
C SER A 231 1.03 11.40 11.62
N PHE A 232 2.03 10.52 11.72
CA PHE A 232 1.96 9.29 12.50
C PHE A 232 2.36 9.54 13.96
N LYS A 233 1.74 8.83 14.91
CA LYS A 233 2.09 8.98 16.34
C LYS A 233 3.54 8.59 16.61
N GLU A 234 4.06 7.60 15.89
CA GLU A 234 5.42 7.07 15.99
C GLU A 234 6.47 8.15 15.71
N TYR A 235 6.16 9.11 14.82
CA TYR A 235 7.04 10.25 14.54
C TYR A 235 7.39 11.02 15.82
N SER A 236 6.40 11.32 16.66
CA SER A 236 6.61 12.07 17.90
C SER A 236 7.47 11.30 18.92
N ILE A 237 7.33 9.98 18.96
CA ILE A 237 8.13 9.08 19.79
C ILE A 237 9.58 9.13 19.32
N CYS A 238 9.82 8.91 18.03
CA CYS A 238 11.14 8.97 17.43
C CYS A 238 11.79 10.36 17.64
N GLN A 239 11.07 11.45 17.42
CA GLN A 239 11.60 12.81 17.67
C GLN A 239 12.00 13.02 19.13
N THR A 240 11.24 12.50 20.08
CA THR A 240 11.57 12.58 21.51
C THR A 240 12.85 11.81 21.82
N LEU A 241 13.01 10.61 21.26
CA LEU A 241 14.23 9.81 21.42
C LEU A 241 15.44 10.49 20.77
N LEU A 242 15.29 11.03 19.55
CA LEU A 242 16.37 11.73 18.85
C LEU A 242 16.79 12.99 19.60
N LYS A 243 15.84 13.74 20.18
CA LYS A 243 16.15 14.88 21.06
C LYS A 243 16.93 14.43 22.29
N LYS A 244 16.55 13.32 22.93
CA LYS A 244 17.31 12.76 24.07
C LYS A 244 18.74 12.41 23.68
N LEU A 245 18.93 11.72 22.55
CA LEU A 245 20.25 11.34 22.02
C LEU A 245 21.11 12.54 21.61
N ALA A 246 20.49 13.63 21.14
CA ALA A 246 21.18 14.88 20.85
C ALA A 246 21.52 15.70 22.11
N GLN A 247 20.68 15.60 23.14
CA GLN A 247 20.75 16.39 24.35
C GLN A 247 21.47 15.69 25.50
N GLU A 248 21.89 14.43 25.37
CA GLU A 248 22.48 13.64 26.46
C GLU A 248 23.60 14.44 27.14
N LYS A 249 23.23 15.02 28.28
CA LYS A 249 24.11 15.74 29.18
C LYS A 249 24.85 14.68 29.98
N THR A 250 26.17 14.78 30.02
CA THR A 250 27.16 13.98 30.79
C THR A 250 26.85 13.84 32.30
N THR A 251 25.76 14.43 32.80
CA THR A 251 25.44 14.59 34.22
C THR A 251 24.74 13.41 34.90
N SER A 252 24.29 12.37 34.18
CA SER A 252 23.39 11.35 34.76
C SER A 252 24.06 10.07 35.27
N ILE A 253 25.30 9.76 34.89
CA ILE A 253 26.00 8.54 35.36
C ILE A 253 26.50 8.72 36.81
N LYS A 254 26.81 9.97 37.19
CA LYS A 254 27.33 10.36 38.51
C LYS A 254 26.39 10.05 39.69
N LYS A 255 25.08 9.80 39.46
CA LYS A 255 24.11 9.51 40.54
C LYS A 255 23.94 8.03 40.89
N LYS A 256 24.36 7.08 40.04
CA LYS A 256 24.18 5.64 40.34
C LYS A 256 25.41 4.99 40.99
N GLU A 257 26.61 5.53 40.79
CA GLU A 257 27.84 5.00 41.41
C GLU A 257 28.04 5.51 42.84
N ALA A 258 27.61 6.73 43.16
CA ALA A 258 27.67 7.28 44.51
C ALA A 258 26.79 6.54 45.55
N GLN A 259 25.90 5.63 45.11
CA GLN A 259 25.11 4.77 46.00
C GLN A 259 25.70 3.35 46.19
N LYS A 260 26.76 2.96 45.46
CA LYS A 260 27.40 1.65 45.60
C LYS A 260 28.79 1.69 46.25
N SER A 261 29.45 2.85 46.33
CA SER A 261 30.75 2.98 46.98
C SER A 261 30.62 3.61 48.37
N TYR A 262 30.23 2.83 49.39
CA TYR A 262 30.65 2.99 50.80
C TYR A 262 30.04 1.84 51.62
N SER A 263 30.57 0.63 51.43
CA SER A 263 30.70 -0.31 52.56
C SER A 263 32.13 -0.14 53.05
N PRO A 264 32.38 0.36 54.27
CA PRO A 264 33.73 0.48 54.78
C PRO A 264 34.33 -0.92 54.89
N PHE A 265 35.39 -1.19 54.14
CA PHE A 265 36.20 -2.38 54.36
C PHE A 265 36.64 -2.38 55.83
N PRO A 266 36.37 -3.46 56.60
CA PRO A 266 36.87 -3.57 57.95
C PRO A 266 38.39 -3.60 57.91
N LYS A 267 39.03 -2.71 58.66
CA LYS A 267 40.48 -2.66 58.84
C LYS A 267 40.99 -4.05 59.23
N ASN A 268 41.95 -4.54 58.46
CA ASN A 268 42.77 -5.72 58.67
C ASN A 268 42.93 -6.11 60.15
N GLN A 269 42.39 -7.27 60.52
CA GLN A 269 43.02 -8.09 61.56
C GLN A 269 44.26 -8.71 60.94
N ILE A 270 45.40 -8.28 61.46
CA ILE A 270 46.70 -8.89 61.26
C ILE A 270 46.61 -10.33 61.77
N PHE A 271 46.58 -11.30 60.86
CA PHE A 271 46.91 -12.69 61.19
C PHE A 271 48.28 -12.98 60.61
N GLN A 272 49.30 -12.90 61.46
CA GLN A 272 50.55 -13.60 61.25
C GLN A 272 50.25 -15.11 61.26
N LYS A 273 50.42 -15.78 60.14
CA LYS A 273 50.72 -17.22 60.12
C LYS A 273 51.88 -17.46 59.17
N GLU A 274 52.87 -18.14 59.72
CA GLU A 274 54.15 -18.49 59.15
C GLU A 274 54.04 -19.34 57.87
N PRO A 275 55.09 -19.35 57.04
CA PRO A 275 55.14 -20.16 55.83
C PRO A 275 55.67 -21.57 56.14
N ASP A 276 54.79 -22.56 56.18
CA ASP A 276 55.22 -23.96 56.11
C ASP A 276 55.39 -24.40 54.65
N PHE A 277 56.66 -24.45 54.28
CA PHE A 277 57.24 -25.35 53.28
C PHE A 277 56.55 -26.72 53.29
N TYR A 278 56.10 -27.22 52.13
CA TYR A 278 56.42 -28.58 51.67
C TYR A 278 56.24 -28.70 50.15
N ILE A 279 57.37 -28.89 49.49
CA ILE A 279 57.52 -29.41 48.14
C ILE A 279 56.98 -30.85 48.10
N ARG A 280 56.08 -31.18 47.17
CA ARG A 280 56.00 -32.53 46.58
C ARG A 280 55.56 -32.49 45.13
N GLN A 281 56.56 -32.65 44.26
CA GLN A 281 56.38 -33.09 42.87
C GLN A 281 55.70 -34.47 42.84
N ARG A 282 54.72 -34.65 41.95
CA ARG A 282 54.40 -35.97 41.39
C ARG A 282 54.13 -35.82 39.88
N LEU A 283 55.07 -36.38 39.11
CA LEU A 283 54.93 -36.74 37.71
C LEU A 283 53.83 -37.80 37.53
N PRO A 284 53.00 -37.71 36.48
CA PRO A 284 52.30 -38.87 35.95
C PRO A 284 53.16 -39.61 34.92
N SER A 285 53.36 -40.89 35.22
CA SER A 285 53.92 -41.96 34.41
C SER A 285 53.24 -42.07 33.04
N MET A 286 54.04 -42.19 31.98
CA MET A 286 53.59 -42.72 30.70
C MET A 286 53.15 -44.18 30.89
N LYS A 287 52.08 -44.57 30.18
CA LYS A 287 51.83 -45.95 29.78
C LYS A 287 51.52 -45.97 28.30
N GLU A 288 52.27 -46.83 27.63
CA GLU A 288 52.17 -47.30 26.25
C GLU A 288 50.83 -47.96 25.95
#